data_AF-A0A392PJD0-F1
#
_entry.id   AF-A0A392PJD0-F1
#
_cell.length_a   1.000
_cell.length_b   1.000
_cell.length_c   1.000
_cell.angle_alpha   90.00
_cell.angle_beta   90.00
_cell.angle_gamma   90.00
#
_symmetry.space_group_name_H-M   'P 1'
#
loop_
_entity.id
_entity.type
_entity.pdbx_description
1 polymer ?
#
loop_
_entity_poly.entity_id
_entity_poly.type
_entity_poly.pdbx_seq_one_letter_code
_entity_poly.pdbx_strand_id
1 'polypeptide(L)'
;VADKAERLLAEAASYGAQLVVFPEAFIGGYPRGSVFGVSIGNRTAKGREDFRKYHSAAIDVPGPEVDRLASMAGKYKVHLVIGVIERDGYTLYCTVLFFDSQGHYLGKHRKIMPTALERVIWGFGDGSTIPVFETQIGKIGAAICWENKMPL
;
A
#
# COMPACT_ATOMS: atom_id res chain seq x y z
N VAL A 1 -9.55 9.17 4.16
CA VAL A 1 -9.37 7.73 3.80
C VAL A 1 -9.16 6.87 5.04
N ALA A 2 -8.31 7.28 5.99
CA ALA A 2 -8.11 6.57 7.25
C ALA A 2 -9.42 6.32 8.03
N ASP A 3 -10.33 7.30 8.12
CA ASP A 3 -11.62 7.11 8.82
C ASP A 3 -12.51 6.04 8.14
N LYS A 4 -12.42 5.93 6.81
CA LYS A 4 -13.11 4.88 6.06
C LYS A 4 -12.49 3.51 6.35
N ALA A 5 -11.16 3.41 6.44
CA ALA A 5 -10.48 2.18 6.84
C ALA A 5 -10.93 1.76 8.24
N GLU A 6 -10.97 2.69 9.20
CA GLU A 6 -11.37 2.39 10.58
C GLU A 6 -12.82 1.91 10.67
N ARG A 7 -13.76 2.57 9.98
CA ARG A 7 -15.16 2.14 9.96
C ARG A 7 -15.31 0.71 9.41
N LEU A 8 -14.67 0.40 8.28
CA LEU A 8 -14.74 -0.93 7.66
C LEU A 8 -14.06 -2.00 8.51
N LEU A 9 -12.94 -1.65 9.16
CA LEU A 9 -12.22 -2.55 10.04
C LEU A 9 -13.02 -2.85 11.31
N ALA A 10 -13.68 -1.84 11.90
CA ALA A 10 -14.57 -2.01 13.03
C ALA A 10 -15.77 -2.92 12.70
N GLU A 11 -16.36 -2.73 11.52
CA GLU A 11 -17.44 -3.56 11.00
C GLU A 11 -16.99 -5.02 10.84
N ALA A 12 -15.86 -5.26 10.18
CA ALA A 12 -15.29 -6.61 10.04
C ALA A 12 -14.99 -7.27 11.40
N ALA A 13 -14.40 -6.52 12.34
CA ALA A 13 -14.11 -7.00 13.69
C ALA A 13 -15.40 -7.37 14.45
N SER A 14 -16.51 -6.67 14.22
CA SER A 14 -17.80 -6.98 14.85
C SER A 14 -18.36 -8.36 14.43
N TYR A 15 -17.95 -8.87 13.27
CA TYR A 15 -18.28 -10.22 12.80
C TYR A 15 -17.29 -11.30 13.28
N GLY A 16 -16.32 -10.95 14.14
CA GLY A 16 -15.32 -11.89 14.66
C GLY A 16 -14.15 -12.17 13.71
N ALA A 17 -13.92 -11.31 12.72
CA ALA A 17 -12.77 -11.46 11.82
C ALA A 17 -11.44 -11.35 12.57
N GLN A 18 -10.50 -12.26 12.31
CA GLN A 18 -9.15 -12.24 12.88
C GLN A 18 -8.10 -11.64 11.92
N LEU A 19 -8.41 -11.61 10.63
CA LEU A 19 -7.59 -11.04 9.55
C LEU A 19 -8.47 -10.18 8.66
N VAL A 20 -8.03 -8.95 8.39
CA VAL A 20 -8.69 -8.02 7.47
C VAL A 20 -7.70 -7.57 6.40
N VAL A 21 -8.08 -7.76 5.14
CA VAL A 21 -7.24 -7.42 3.98
C VAL A 21 -7.91 -6.32 3.17
N PHE A 22 -7.19 -5.22 2.96
CA PHE A 22 -7.62 -4.10 2.13
C PHE A 22 -7.03 -4.19 0.71
N PRO A 23 -7.69 -3.59 -0.30
CA PRO A 23 -7.20 -3.58 -1.68
C PRO A 23 -5.87 -2.85 -1.91
N GLU A 24 -5.28 -3.07 -3.09
CA GLU A 24 -4.12 -2.33 -3.62
C GLU A 24 -4.39 -0.82 -3.64
N ALA A 25 -3.39 -0.03 -3.23
CA ALA A 25 -3.41 1.44 -3.24
C ALA A 25 -4.67 2.05 -2.56
N PHE A 26 -5.18 1.41 -1.50
CA PHE A 26 -6.33 1.92 -0.75
C PHE A 26 -6.04 3.30 -0.14
N ILE A 27 -4.84 3.48 0.42
CA ILE A 27 -4.30 4.78 0.83
C ILE A 27 -3.42 5.34 -0.29
N GLY A 28 -3.54 6.63 -0.58
CA GLY A 28 -2.89 7.28 -1.73
C GLY A 28 -3.68 7.16 -3.04
N GLY A 29 -4.42 6.07 -3.23
CA GLY A 29 -5.35 5.88 -4.35
C GLY A 29 -4.70 5.36 -5.63
N TYR A 30 -5.47 4.64 -6.44
CA TYR A 30 -5.04 4.20 -7.76
C TYR A 30 -5.52 5.22 -8.84
N PRO A 31 -4.63 5.84 -9.63
CA PRO A 31 -4.98 6.92 -10.57
C PRO A 31 -5.60 6.40 -11.87
N ARG A 32 -6.71 5.66 -11.77
CA ARG A 32 -7.38 5.01 -12.92
C ARG A 32 -7.81 6.04 -13.98
N GLY A 33 -7.45 5.78 -15.23
CA GLY A 33 -7.80 6.62 -16.38
C GLY A 33 -6.87 7.83 -16.59
N SER A 34 -5.93 8.08 -15.68
CA SER A 34 -4.89 9.08 -15.88
C SER A 34 -3.75 8.51 -16.73
N VAL A 35 -3.21 9.35 -17.61
CA VAL A 35 -1.96 9.09 -18.34
C VAL A 35 -0.81 10.03 -17.92
N PHE A 36 -1.06 10.87 -16.89
CA PHE A 36 -0.12 11.88 -16.37
C PHE A 36 0.52 12.78 -17.46
N GLY A 37 -0.20 12.98 -18.58
CA GLY A 37 0.26 13.83 -19.67
C GLY A 37 1.58 13.36 -20.32
N VAL A 38 1.87 12.06 -20.27
CA VAL A 38 3.06 11.45 -20.87
C VAL A 38 2.73 10.94 -22.27
N SER A 39 3.56 11.32 -23.25
CA SER A 39 3.65 10.68 -24.56
C SER A 39 5.11 10.60 -24.99
N ILE A 40 5.40 9.90 -26.08
CA ILE A 40 6.77 9.74 -26.56
C ILE A 40 7.38 11.13 -26.84
N GLY A 41 8.45 11.45 -26.12
CA GLY A 41 9.17 12.72 -26.28
C GLY A 41 8.52 13.93 -25.59
N ASN A 42 7.29 13.84 -25.07
CA ASN A 42 6.57 15.01 -24.52
C ASN A 42 6.06 14.79 -23.10
N ARG A 43 6.10 15.86 -22.29
CA ARG A 43 5.59 15.91 -20.92
C ARG A 43 4.84 17.22 -20.72
N THR A 44 3.52 17.14 -20.61
CA THR A 44 2.69 18.35 -20.48
C THR A 44 2.87 19.01 -19.11
N ALA A 45 2.65 20.32 -19.03
CA ALA A 45 2.67 21.05 -17.76
C ALA A 45 1.60 20.55 -16.78
N LYS A 46 0.40 20.25 -17.30
CA LYS A 46 -0.69 19.65 -16.52
C LYS A 46 -0.28 18.31 -15.91
N GLY A 47 0.38 17.44 -16.68
CA GLY A 47 0.86 16.15 -16.18
C GLY A 47 1.84 16.26 -15.00
N ARG A 48 2.74 17.26 -15.03
CA ARG A 48 3.63 17.56 -13.90
C ARG A 48 2.88 17.96 -12.65
N GLU A 49 1.87 18.82 -12.80
CA GLU A 49 1.03 19.27 -11.70
C GLU A 49 0.15 18.15 -11.12
N ASP A 50 -0.41 17.30 -11.99
CA ASP A 50 -1.18 16.12 -11.57
C ASP A 50 -0.28 15.14 -10.78
N PHE A 51 0.96 14.91 -11.23
CA PHE A 51 1.92 14.09 -10.49
C PHE A 51 2.29 14.71 -9.14
N ARG A 52 2.52 16.03 -9.08
CA ARG A 52 2.82 16.74 -7.82
C ARG A 52 1.70 16.58 -6.80
N LYS A 53 0.44 16.71 -7.21
CA LYS A 53 -0.73 16.48 -6.35
C LYS A 53 -0.79 15.04 -5.88
N TYR A 54 -0.58 14.08 -6.78
CA TYR A 54 -0.57 12.66 -6.46
C TYR A 54 0.53 12.30 -5.45
N HIS A 55 1.75 12.80 -5.67
CA HIS A 55 2.88 12.62 -4.74
C HIS A 55 2.60 13.21 -3.36
N SER A 56 1.95 14.39 -3.28
CA SER A 56 1.58 15.00 -2.00
C SER A 56 0.53 14.22 -1.20
N ALA A 57 -0.23 13.32 -1.85
CA ALA A 57 -1.24 12.49 -1.21
C ALA A 57 -0.69 11.13 -0.70
N ALA A 58 0.55 10.78 -1.05
CA ALA A 58 1.22 9.59 -0.56
C ALA A 58 1.66 9.75 0.91
N ILE A 59 1.90 8.61 1.58
CA ILE A 59 2.30 8.57 2.99
C ILE A 59 3.77 8.15 3.12
N ASP A 60 4.43 8.56 4.20
CA ASP A 60 5.78 8.11 4.54
C ASP A 60 5.70 6.82 5.39
N VAL A 61 6.66 5.90 5.21
CA VAL A 61 6.70 4.61 5.91
C VAL A 61 8.12 4.31 6.43
N PRO A 62 8.37 4.37 7.76
CA PRO A 62 7.41 4.62 8.85
C PRO A 62 6.98 6.10 8.94
N GLY A 63 5.85 6.35 9.64
CA GLY A 63 5.30 7.70 9.83
C GLY A 63 3.97 7.71 10.59
N PRO A 64 3.38 8.90 10.83
CA PRO A 64 2.16 9.05 11.64
C PRO A 64 0.96 8.23 11.15
N GLU A 65 0.83 8.06 9.82
CA GLU A 65 -0.22 7.24 9.23
C GLU A 65 -0.03 5.75 9.54
N VAL A 66 1.21 5.27 9.60
CA VAL A 66 1.53 3.89 10.00
C VAL A 66 1.19 3.67 11.47
N ASP A 67 1.55 4.62 12.34
CA ASP A 67 1.23 4.55 13.78
C ASP A 67 -0.28 4.52 14.02
N ARG A 68 -1.03 5.29 13.23
CA ARG A 68 -2.50 5.29 13.28
C ARG A 68 -3.07 3.93 12.86
N LEU A 69 -2.58 3.34 11.77
CA LEU A 69 -3.01 2.02 11.30
C LEU A 69 -2.67 0.91 12.30
N ALA A 70 -1.48 0.98 12.90
CA ALA A 70 -1.03 0.07 13.94
C ALA A 70 -1.94 0.15 15.17
N SER A 71 -2.24 1.37 15.63
CA SER A 71 -3.17 1.62 16.74
C SER A 71 -4.57 1.08 16.45
N MET A 72 -5.06 1.22 15.21
CA MET A 72 -6.33 0.64 14.77
C MET A 72 -6.30 -0.89 14.83
N ALA A 73 -5.29 -1.54 14.29
CA ALA A 73 -5.16 -3.00 14.31
C ALA A 73 -5.19 -3.55 15.75
N GLY A 74 -4.44 -2.93 16.67
CA GLY A 74 -4.42 -3.28 18.09
C GLY A 74 -5.76 -3.04 18.80
N LYS A 75 -6.39 -1.89 18.55
CA LYS A 75 -7.71 -1.53 19.14
C LYS A 75 -8.78 -2.57 18.84
N TYR A 76 -8.83 -3.07 17.60
CA TYR A 76 -9.83 -4.04 17.17
C TYR A 76 -9.33 -5.50 17.24
N LYS A 77 -8.09 -5.73 17.69
CA LYS A 77 -7.45 -7.04 17.84
C LYS A 77 -7.46 -7.88 16.56
N VAL A 78 -7.17 -7.25 15.42
CA VAL A 78 -7.14 -7.91 14.10
C VAL A 78 -5.75 -7.82 13.47
N HIS A 79 -5.35 -8.86 12.76
CA HIS A 79 -4.26 -8.74 11.79
C HIS A 79 -4.73 -7.89 10.61
N LEU A 80 -3.95 -6.86 10.25
CA LEU A 80 -4.29 -5.92 9.18
C LEU A 80 -3.26 -6.00 8.06
N VAL A 81 -3.75 -6.20 6.84
CA VAL A 81 -2.95 -6.09 5.61
C VAL A 81 -3.56 -4.99 4.74
N ILE A 82 -2.80 -3.98 4.38
CA ILE A 82 -3.33 -2.80 3.67
C ILE A 82 -2.39 -2.27 2.60
N GLY A 83 -2.95 -2.05 1.40
CA GLY A 83 -2.25 -1.42 0.28
C GLY A 83 -2.18 0.11 0.43
N VAL A 84 -1.00 0.67 0.24
CA VAL A 84 -0.69 2.10 0.35
C VAL A 84 0.20 2.55 -0.81
N ILE A 85 0.16 3.85 -1.10
CA ILE A 85 1.21 4.52 -1.89
C ILE A 85 2.20 5.14 -0.92
N GLU A 86 3.38 4.55 -0.87
CA GLU A 86 4.49 4.98 -0.04
C GLU A 86 5.31 6.02 -0.78
N ARG A 87 5.77 7.06 -0.07
CA ARG A 87 6.74 8.02 -0.52
C ARG A 87 8.09 7.80 0.16
N ASP A 88 9.15 7.87 -0.63
CA ASP A 88 10.54 7.84 -0.18
C ASP A 88 11.32 8.90 -0.97
N GLY A 89 11.54 10.05 -0.33
CA GLY A 89 11.95 11.27 -1.01
C GLY A 89 10.95 11.69 -2.10
N TYR A 90 11.40 11.74 -3.35
CA TYR A 90 10.56 12.08 -4.51
C TYR A 90 10.03 10.87 -5.27
N THR A 91 10.30 9.65 -4.81
CA THR A 91 9.85 8.41 -5.44
C THR A 91 8.59 7.90 -4.76
N LEU A 92 7.65 7.37 -5.54
CA LEU A 92 6.46 6.69 -5.04
C LEU A 92 6.59 5.18 -5.24
N TYR A 93 6.13 4.39 -4.29
CA TYR A 93 6.11 2.93 -4.35
C TYR A 93 4.69 2.41 -4.10
N CYS A 94 4.30 1.39 -4.86
CA CYS A 94 3.10 0.61 -4.55
C CYS A 94 3.49 -0.41 -3.49
N THR A 95 2.96 -0.24 -2.28
CA THR A 95 3.43 -0.96 -1.08
C THR A 95 2.26 -1.60 -0.36
N VAL A 96 2.45 -2.79 0.20
CA VAL A 96 1.52 -3.39 1.17
C VAL A 96 2.18 -3.44 2.55
N LEU A 97 1.42 -3.04 3.58
CA LEU A 97 1.84 -3.02 4.97
C LEU A 97 1.16 -4.12 5.77
N PHE A 98 1.86 -4.63 6.79
CA PHE A 98 1.38 -5.70 7.67
C PHE A 98 1.43 -5.24 9.13
N PHE A 99 0.35 -5.52 9.86
CA PHE A 99 0.24 -5.23 11.29
C PHE A 99 -0.33 -6.45 12.03
N ASP A 100 0.14 -6.68 13.25
CA ASP A 100 -0.42 -7.71 14.12
C ASP A 100 -1.64 -7.22 14.94
N SER A 101 -2.31 -8.17 15.58
CA SER A 101 -3.46 -7.92 16.46
C SER A 101 -3.10 -7.22 17.78
N GLN A 102 -1.82 -7.03 18.08
CA GLN A 102 -1.35 -6.24 19.22
C GLN A 102 -1.06 -4.78 18.83
N GLY A 103 -1.16 -4.46 17.53
CA GLY A 103 -0.90 -3.13 17.00
C GLY A 103 0.58 -2.86 16.74
N HIS A 104 1.39 -3.90 16.48
CA HIS A 104 2.75 -3.73 16.00
C HIS A 104 2.77 -3.70 14.46
N TYR A 105 3.61 -2.82 13.93
CA TYR A 105 3.96 -2.83 12.51
C TYR A 105 5.00 -3.95 12.26
N LEU A 106 4.61 -4.95 11.46
CA LEU A 106 5.46 -6.11 11.17
C LEU A 106 6.44 -5.83 10.03
N GLY A 107 6.01 -5.07 9.03
CA GLY A 107 6.84 -4.70 7.90
C GLY A 107 6.05 -4.42 6.63
N LYS A 108 6.75 -4.37 5.49
CA LYS A 108 6.21 -4.01 4.19
C LYS A 108 6.74 -4.88 3.06
N HIS A 109 6.00 -4.87 1.95
CA HIS A 109 6.44 -5.37 0.65
C HIS A 109 6.20 -4.30 -0.42
N ARG A 110 7.25 -3.92 -1.17
CA ARG A 110 7.17 -3.03 -2.33
C ARG A 110 7.01 -3.89 -3.59
N LYS A 111 6.03 -3.56 -4.44
CA LYS A 111 5.82 -4.20 -5.75
C LYS A 111 7.12 -4.19 -6.55
N ILE A 112 7.61 -5.36 -6.94
CA ILE A 112 8.90 -5.56 -7.60
C ILE A 112 8.90 -4.84 -8.95
N MET A 113 7.87 -5.07 -9.77
CA MET A 113 7.78 -4.50 -11.11
C MET A 113 6.40 -3.88 -11.37
N PRO A 114 6.29 -2.54 -11.41
CA PRO A 114 5.09 -1.87 -11.87
C PRO A 114 4.72 -2.28 -13.31
N THR A 115 3.42 -2.41 -13.57
CA THR A 115 2.91 -2.91 -14.85
C THR A 115 2.67 -1.77 -15.83
N ALA A 116 3.19 -1.90 -17.05
CA ALA A 116 2.94 -0.97 -18.16
C ALA A 116 3.17 0.51 -17.76
N LEU A 117 2.13 1.34 -17.81
CA LEU A 117 2.23 2.78 -17.54
C LEU A 117 2.56 3.09 -16.07
N GLU A 118 2.31 2.18 -15.13
CA GLU A 118 2.68 2.37 -13.72
C GLU A 118 4.16 2.68 -13.55
N ARG A 119 5.03 2.18 -14.45
CA ARG A 119 6.49 2.43 -14.45
C ARG A 119 6.89 3.90 -14.59
N VAL A 120 5.97 4.76 -15.04
CA VAL A 120 6.26 6.20 -15.15
C VAL A 120 5.99 6.96 -13.85
N ILE A 121 5.29 6.33 -12.89
CA ILE A 121 4.88 6.97 -11.63
C ILE A 121 5.33 6.23 -10.37
N TRP A 122 5.63 4.93 -10.46
CA TRP A 122 6.08 4.12 -9.34
C TRP A 122 7.48 3.53 -9.57
N GLY A 123 8.25 3.47 -8.48
CA GLY A 123 9.56 2.83 -8.43
C GLY A 123 9.48 1.30 -8.40
N PHE A 124 10.62 0.68 -8.67
CA PHE A 124 10.80 -0.78 -8.60
C PHE A 124 11.14 -1.19 -7.17
N GLY A 125 10.46 -2.21 -6.67
CA GLY A 125 10.88 -2.95 -5.47
C GLY A 125 12.04 -3.90 -5.76
N ASP A 126 12.56 -4.51 -4.70
CA ASP A 126 13.58 -5.55 -4.78
C ASP A 126 13.20 -6.76 -3.89
N GLY A 127 14.04 -7.79 -3.93
CA GLY A 127 13.84 -9.02 -3.16
C GLY A 127 13.97 -8.87 -1.64
N SER A 128 14.53 -7.77 -1.13
CA SER A 128 14.70 -7.55 0.31
C SER A 128 13.37 -7.33 1.04
N THR A 129 12.31 -7.02 0.29
CA THR A 129 10.98 -6.74 0.82
C THR A 129 9.97 -7.85 0.50
N ILE A 130 10.39 -9.12 0.36
CA ILE A 130 9.47 -10.27 0.19
C ILE A 130 9.37 -11.06 1.51
N PRO A 131 8.72 -10.50 2.56
CA PRO A 131 8.66 -11.15 3.86
C PRO A 131 7.60 -12.25 3.91
N VAL A 132 7.82 -13.19 4.82
CA VAL A 132 6.77 -14.03 5.38
C VAL A 132 6.72 -13.73 6.87
N PHE A 133 5.57 -13.28 7.36
CA PHE A 133 5.37 -12.97 8.76
C PHE A 133 4.71 -14.14 9.48
N GLU A 134 5.32 -14.62 10.55
CA GLU A 134 4.73 -15.61 11.44
C GLU A 134 3.76 -14.92 12.40
N THR A 135 2.52 -15.39 12.45
CA THR A 135 1.46 -14.81 13.29
C THR A 135 0.70 -15.90 14.04
N GLN A 136 -0.16 -15.51 14.99
CA GLN A 136 -0.98 -16.45 15.76
C GLN A 136 -1.99 -17.21 14.89
N ILE A 137 -2.31 -16.69 13.70
CA ILE A 137 -3.25 -17.31 12.75
C ILE A 137 -2.54 -18.02 11.57
N GLY A 138 -1.21 -18.12 11.61
CA GLY A 138 -0.40 -18.75 10.58
C GLY A 138 0.62 -17.82 9.92
N LYS A 139 1.21 -18.26 8.82
CA LYS A 139 2.20 -17.50 8.04
C LYS A 139 1.49 -16.65 6.99
N ILE A 140 1.81 -15.36 6.93
CA ILE A 140 1.17 -14.40 6.02
C ILE A 140 2.24 -13.74 5.15
N GLY A 141 1.98 -13.68 3.85
CA GLY A 141 2.75 -12.93 2.87
C GLY A 141 1.82 -12.27 1.85
N ALA A 142 2.35 -11.51 0.90
CA ALA A 142 1.56 -10.91 -0.16
C ALA A 142 2.35 -10.78 -1.47
N ALA A 143 1.62 -10.75 -2.57
CA ALA A 143 2.08 -10.36 -3.90
C ALA A 143 1.05 -9.41 -4.51
N ILE A 144 1.51 -8.37 -5.22
CA ILE A 144 0.65 -7.29 -5.70
C ILE A 144 0.32 -7.50 -7.17
N CYS A 145 -0.97 -7.65 -7.46
CA CYS A 145 -1.50 -7.62 -8.82
C CYS A 145 -0.81 -8.65 -9.74
N TRP A 146 -0.07 -8.21 -10.76
CA TRP A 146 0.59 -9.08 -11.76
C TRP A 146 1.83 -9.82 -11.26
N GLU A 147 2.32 -9.55 -10.05
CA GLU A 147 3.40 -10.34 -9.45
C GLU A 147 3.04 -11.82 -9.33
N ASN A 148 1.74 -12.13 -9.13
CA ASN A 148 1.22 -13.49 -9.09
C ASN A 148 1.39 -14.30 -10.39
N LYS A 149 1.81 -13.65 -11.49
CA LYS A 149 2.10 -14.32 -12.77
C LYS A 149 3.58 -14.69 -12.95
N MET A 150 4.43 -14.32 -12.01
CA MET A 150 5.87 -14.60 -12.08
C MET A 150 6.13 -15.97 -11.43
N PRO A 151 6.59 -16.99 -12.19
CA PRO A 151 6.74 -18.35 -11.65
C PRO A 151 7.98 -18.55 -10.76
N LEU A 152 8.81 -17.52 -10.58
CA LEU A 152 10.07 -17.46 -9.80
C LEU A 152 10.91 -18.75 -9.72
#